data_AF-A0A9X5SC30-F1
#
_entry.id   AF-A0A9X5SC30-F1
#
_cell.length_a   1.000
_cell.length_b   1.000
_cell.length_c   1.000
_cell.angle_alpha   90.00
_cell.angle_beta   90.00
_cell.angle_gamma   90.00
#
_symmetry.space_group_name_H-M   'P 1'
#
loop_
_entity.id
_entity.type
_entity.pdbx_description
1 polymer ?
#
loop_
_entity_poly.entity_id
_entity_poly.type
_entity_poly.pdbx_seq_one_letter_code
_entity_poly.pdbx_strand_id
1 'polypeptide(L)'
;MRYYGTITRWNDNRQFGAIREESMGTEVFAPLSAFTTLTRPPAEGQRVSFDIVKGRRGRDEAENICFSLDCVDEFDFFAPEPEPYKKAFSKLLLLIPIIALLAASGWFGWDYWQKYQQQAKAAAAMPPETMVEEVSAKMNAERKAWLDAVNSRGRTNAKHKSTNTQKSDHSTVSSTSKSEFKCDGRQYCSQMTSLSEAEFFVKFCPNTKMDGDHDGIPCENDSRWH
;
A
#
# COMPACT_ATOMS: atom_id res chain seq x y z
N MET A 1 -6.98 31.95 35.27
CA MET A 1 -7.36 30.66 34.66
C MET A 1 -8.86 30.69 34.55
N ARG A 2 -9.41 30.44 33.36
CA ARG A 2 -10.84 30.54 33.12
C ARG A 2 -11.53 29.23 33.49
N TYR A 3 -12.58 29.34 34.29
CA TYR A 3 -13.42 28.26 34.77
C TYR A 3 -14.80 28.33 34.12
N TYR A 4 -15.50 27.20 34.10
CA TYR A 4 -16.84 27.07 33.56
C TYR A 4 -17.77 26.54 34.64
N GLY A 5 -19.00 27.07 34.65
CA GLY A 5 -19.98 26.69 35.64
C GLY A 5 -21.40 27.12 35.28
N THR A 6 -22.32 26.81 36.18
CA THR A 6 -23.74 27.15 36.04
C THR A 6 -24.20 27.99 37.22
N ILE A 7 -24.97 29.04 36.97
CA ILE A 7 -25.61 29.85 38.02
C ILE A 7 -26.64 28.97 38.74
N THR A 8 -26.39 28.65 40.01
CA THR A 8 -27.30 27.80 40.80
C THR A 8 -28.34 28.60 41.56
N ARG A 9 -28.00 29.84 41.92
CA ARG A 9 -28.86 30.76 42.66
C ARG A 9 -28.64 32.16 42.16
N TRP A 10 -29.71 32.93 42.00
CA TRP A 10 -29.60 34.34 41.63
C TRP A 10 -30.62 35.19 42.38
N ASN A 11 -30.19 36.38 42.82
CA ASN A 11 -31.07 37.34 43.49
C ASN A 11 -31.03 38.67 42.74
N ASP A 12 -32.08 38.95 41.96
CA ASP A 12 -32.19 40.17 41.16
C ASP A 12 -32.17 41.45 42.01
N ASN A 13 -32.87 41.44 43.15
CA ASN A 13 -32.96 42.60 44.04
C ASN A 13 -31.61 42.96 44.68
N ARG A 14 -30.80 41.95 44.99
CA ARG A 14 -29.48 42.13 45.60
C ARG A 14 -28.33 42.11 44.62
N GLN A 15 -28.61 41.86 43.34
CA GLN A 15 -27.65 41.89 42.23
C GLN A 15 -26.45 40.96 42.45
N PHE A 16 -26.67 39.76 42.98
CA PHE A 16 -25.64 38.72 43.06
C PHE A 16 -26.26 37.33 43.05
N GLY A 17 -25.42 36.34 42.77
CA GLY A 17 -25.76 34.93 42.84
C GLY A 17 -24.59 34.05 43.27
N ALA A 18 -24.74 32.76 43.02
CA ALA A 18 -23.63 31.80 43.13
C ALA A 18 -23.56 30.96 41.87
N ILE A 19 -22.33 30.68 41.45
CA ILE A 19 -22.00 29.83 40.32
C ILE A 19 -21.40 28.55 40.86
N ARG A 20 -21.90 27.40 40.41
CA ARG A 20 -21.28 26.11 40.67
C ARG A 20 -20.35 25.74 39.54
N GLU A 21 -19.07 25.61 39.87
CA GLU A 21 -18.01 25.20 38.94
C GLU A 21 -18.14 23.70 38.61
N GLU A 22 -17.81 23.31 37.37
CA GLU A 22 -18.12 21.95 36.85
C GLU A 22 -17.13 20.85 37.22
N SER A 23 -15.86 21.17 37.49
CA SER A 23 -14.79 20.19 37.74
C SER A 23 -14.67 19.83 39.22
N MET A 24 -14.56 20.85 40.06
CA MET A 24 -14.44 20.81 41.51
C MET A 24 -15.80 20.77 42.20
N GLY A 25 -16.87 21.20 41.51
CA GLY A 25 -18.22 21.22 42.08
C GLY A 25 -18.43 22.27 43.17
N THR A 26 -17.48 23.20 43.33
CA THR A 26 -17.48 24.24 44.35
C THR A 26 -18.39 25.40 43.94
N GLU A 27 -18.99 26.05 44.94
CA GLU A 27 -19.78 27.26 44.71
C GLU A 27 -18.93 28.51 44.90
N VAL A 28 -18.97 29.40 43.91
CA VAL A 28 -18.23 30.65 43.85
C VAL A 28 -19.22 31.80 43.85
N PHE A 29 -18.94 32.84 44.65
CA PHE A 29 -19.81 34.01 44.76
C PHE A 29 -19.74 34.85 43.48
N ALA A 30 -20.89 35.28 42.96
CA ALA A 30 -20.97 35.95 41.66
C ALA A 30 -21.74 37.28 41.78
N PRO A 31 -21.08 38.44 41.90
CA PRO A 31 -21.77 39.72 41.88
C PRO A 31 -22.13 40.15 40.45
N LEU A 32 -23.21 40.92 40.27
CA LEU A 32 -23.60 41.46 38.95
C LEU A 32 -22.49 42.33 38.34
N SER A 33 -21.73 43.04 39.16
CA SER A 33 -20.61 43.90 38.72
C SER A 33 -19.44 43.12 38.13
N ALA A 34 -19.35 41.81 38.39
CA ALA A 34 -18.30 40.97 37.82
C ALA A 34 -18.62 40.51 36.40
N PHE A 35 -19.83 40.75 35.89
CA PHE A 35 -20.18 40.48 34.50
C PHE A 35 -19.56 41.53 33.59
N THR A 36 -18.78 41.09 32.60
CA THR A 36 -18.17 42.01 31.61
C THR A 36 -19.18 42.44 30.55
N THR A 37 -20.08 41.53 30.17
CA THR A 37 -21.15 41.76 29.20
C THR A 37 -22.49 41.32 29.79
N LEU A 38 -23.43 42.27 29.89
CA LEU A 38 -24.79 42.04 30.37
C LEU A 38 -25.76 42.26 29.22
N THR A 39 -25.79 41.32 28.27
CA THR A 39 -26.79 41.27 27.19
C THR A 39 -28.18 40.92 27.72
N ARG A 40 -28.23 40.19 28.83
CA ARG A 40 -29.43 39.70 29.50
C ARG A 40 -29.23 39.64 31.02
N PRO A 41 -30.32 39.69 31.82
CA PRO A 41 -30.22 39.49 33.25
C PRO A 41 -29.72 38.07 33.57
N PRO A 42 -28.82 37.92 34.56
CA PRO A 42 -28.41 36.60 35.00
C PRO A 42 -29.59 35.87 35.67
N ALA A 43 -29.69 34.57 35.41
CA ALA A 43 -30.75 33.73 35.94
C ALA A 43 -30.22 32.32 36.25
N GLU A 44 -30.95 31.60 37.10
CA GLU A 44 -30.61 30.23 37.48
C GLU A 44 -30.62 29.29 36.26
N GLY A 45 -29.68 28.34 36.24
CA GLY A 45 -29.50 27.39 35.15
C GLY A 45 -28.66 27.89 33.97
N GLN A 46 -28.26 29.17 33.94
CA GLN A 46 -27.43 29.71 32.86
C GLN A 46 -25.96 29.31 33.02
N ARG A 47 -25.34 28.91 31.91
CA ARG A 47 -23.89 28.59 31.84
C ARG A 47 -23.05 29.85 31.63
N VAL A 48 -22.02 29.98 32.43
CA VAL A 48 -21.11 31.13 32.45
C VAL A 48 -19.65 30.68 32.49
N SER A 49 -18.77 31.51 31.95
CA SER A 49 -17.32 31.40 32.10
C SER A 49 -16.81 32.55 32.96
N PHE A 50 -15.84 32.29 33.82
CA PHE A 50 -15.37 33.26 34.83
C PHE A 50 -13.97 32.91 35.32
N ASP A 51 -13.30 33.87 35.96
CA ASP A 51 -12.06 33.65 36.70
C ASP A 51 -12.37 33.57 38.20
N ILE A 52 -11.68 32.69 38.93
CA ILE A 52 -11.81 32.61 40.40
C ILE A 52 -10.73 33.46 41.05
N VAL A 53 -11.14 34.44 41.86
CA VAL A 53 -10.28 35.35 42.60
C VAL A 53 -10.64 35.31 44.09
N LYS A 54 -9.65 35.54 44.97
CA LYS A 54 -9.88 35.66 46.41
C LYS A 54 -10.39 37.08 46.73
N GLY A 55 -11.66 37.18 47.10
CA GLY A 55 -12.29 38.44 47.50
C GLY A 55 -11.83 38.97 48.86
N ARG A 56 -12.47 40.05 49.33
CA ARG A 56 -12.06 40.82 50.54
C ARG A 56 -12.07 40.04 51.86
N ARG A 57 -12.69 38.86 51.90
CA ARG A 57 -12.75 37.97 53.08
C ARG A 57 -12.10 36.61 52.83
N GLY A 58 -11.26 36.48 51.81
CA GLY A 58 -10.68 35.20 51.39
C GLY A 58 -11.69 34.20 50.80
N ARG A 59 -12.90 34.66 50.51
CA ARG A 59 -13.93 33.89 49.80
C ARG A 59 -13.59 33.83 48.32
N ASP A 60 -13.88 32.71 47.69
CA ASP A 60 -13.82 32.58 46.23
C ASP A 60 -14.94 33.41 45.59
N GLU A 61 -14.53 34.40 44.82
CA GLU A 61 -15.39 35.31 44.06
C GLU A 61 -15.10 35.15 42.57
N ALA A 62 -16.14 35.18 41.76
CA ALA A 62 -16.04 35.10 40.32
C ALA A 62 -15.81 36.52 39.77
N GLU A 63 -14.79 36.69 38.95
CA GLU A 63 -14.50 37.90 38.17
C GLU A 63 -14.54 37.58 36.67
N ASN A 64 -14.64 38.62 35.84
CA ASN A 64 -14.71 38.52 34.37
C ASN A 64 -15.77 37.51 33.89
N ILE A 65 -16.93 37.53 34.55
CA ILE A 65 -18.04 36.62 34.26
C ILE A 65 -18.60 37.00 32.90
N CYS A 66 -18.79 36.00 32.06
CA CYS A 66 -19.49 36.14 30.79
C CYS A 66 -20.43 34.96 30.61
N PHE A 67 -21.57 35.18 29.96
CA PHE A 67 -22.37 34.07 29.50
C PHE A 67 -21.62 33.28 28.44
N SER A 68 -21.67 31.95 28.50
CA SER A 68 -20.91 31.07 27.58
C SER A 68 -21.17 31.36 26.09
N LEU A 69 -22.32 31.97 25.77
CA LEU A 69 -22.73 32.35 24.42
C LEU A 69 -22.23 33.74 23.99
N ASP A 70 -21.86 34.59 24.95
CA ASP A 70 -21.53 36.01 24.72
C ASP A 70 -20.03 36.29 24.93
N CYS A 71 -19.26 35.29 25.38
CA CYS A 71 -17.79 35.36 25.48
C CYS A 71 -17.06 34.67 24.33
N VAL A 72 -17.75 34.32 23.25
CA VAL A 72 -17.04 34.13 21.98
C VAL A 72 -16.54 35.51 21.59
N ASP A 73 -15.23 35.68 21.58
CA ASP A 73 -14.62 36.77 20.83
C ASP A 73 -15.30 36.78 19.46
N GLU A 74 -15.66 37.95 18.95
CA GLU A 74 -16.23 38.15 17.62
C GLU A 74 -15.33 37.56 16.49
N PHE A 75 -14.16 37.06 16.87
CA PHE A 75 -13.18 36.32 16.10
C PHE A 75 -13.47 34.82 15.87
N ASP A 76 -14.50 34.22 16.48
CA ASP A 76 -14.85 32.80 16.26
C ASP A 76 -15.97 32.59 15.21
N PHE A 77 -16.45 33.64 14.54
CA PHE A 77 -17.47 33.51 13.48
C PHE A 77 -16.93 32.81 12.19
N PHE A 78 -15.62 32.57 12.11
CA PHE A 78 -14.99 31.73 11.09
C PHE A 78 -14.45 30.41 11.64
N ALA A 79 -14.89 29.97 12.83
CA ALA A 79 -14.69 28.58 13.21
C ALA A 79 -15.52 27.72 12.22
N PRO A 80 -14.88 26.93 11.33
CA PRO A 80 -15.63 26.07 10.43
C PRO A 80 -16.53 25.16 11.27
N GLU A 81 -17.77 24.98 10.82
CA GLU A 81 -18.73 24.09 11.49
C GLU A 81 -18.04 22.79 11.92
N PRO A 82 -18.34 22.24 13.12
CA PRO A 82 -17.78 20.96 13.50
C PRO A 82 -18.26 19.93 12.49
N GLU A 83 -17.35 19.59 11.56
CA GLU A 83 -17.50 18.49 10.63
C GLU A 83 -18.10 17.31 11.40
N PRO A 84 -19.17 16.70 10.89
CA PRO A 84 -19.91 15.66 11.61
C PRO A 84 -18.90 14.62 12.06
N TYR A 85 -18.86 14.33 13.36
CA TYR A 85 -18.03 13.32 14.00
C TYR A 85 -17.96 12.07 13.12
N LYS A 86 -16.97 12.04 12.23
CA LYS A 86 -16.63 10.84 11.49
C LYS A 86 -15.94 10.04 12.56
N LYS A 87 -16.66 9.05 13.13
CA LYS A 87 -16.04 7.96 13.88
C LYS A 87 -14.72 7.70 13.18
N ALA A 88 -13.62 7.99 13.85
CA ALA A 88 -12.30 7.68 13.37
C ALA A 88 -12.21 6.15 13.37
N PHE A 89 -12.88 5.52 12.41
CA PHE A 89 -12.57 4.19 11.96
C PHE A 89 -11.15 4.33 11.45
N SER A 90 -10.24 4.03 12.37
CA SER A 90 -8.81 4.03 12.15
C SER A 90 -8.56 3.51 10.76
N LYS A 91 -7.88 4.28 9.91
CA LYS A 91 -7.57 3.91 8.51
C LYS A 91 -6.93 2.51 8.42
N LEU A 92 -6.41 2.01 9.54
CA LEU A 92 -5.96 0.64 9.76
C LEU A 92 -7.04 -0.45 9.50
N LEU A 93 -8.32 -0.19 9.80
CA LEU A 93 -9.42 -1.14 9.56
C LEU A 93 -9.70 -1.36 8.06
N LEU A 94 -9.41 -0.38 7.19
CA LEU A 94 -9.52 -0.52 5.74
C LEU A 94 -8.38 -1.35 5.13
N LEU A 95 -7.26 -1.52 5.85
CA LEU A 95 -6.13 -2.33 5.40
C LEU A 95 -6.31 -3.82 5.70
N ILE A 96 -7.19 -4.18 6.64
CA ILE A 96 -7.46 -5.58 7.03
C ILE A 96 -7.89 -6.47 5.85
N PRO A 97 -8.85 -6.08 4.97
CA PRO A 97 -9.22 -6.92 3.84
C PRO A 97 -8.06 -7.07 2.83
N ILE A 98 -7.26 -6.01 2.63
CA ILE A 98 -6.12 -6.02 1.70
C ILE A 98 -5.03 -6.96 2.22
N ILE A 99 -4.71 -6.87 3.52
CA ILE A 99 -3.73 -7.75 4.17
C ILE A 99 -4.22 -9.20 4.17
N ALA A 100 -5.51 -9.44 4.38
CA ALA A 100 -6.09 -10.79 4.30
C ALA A 100 -5.98 -11.38 2.88
N LEU A 101 -6.21 -10.58 1.84
CA LEU A 101 -6.04 -11.01 0.45
C LEU A 101 -4.57 -11.29 0.11
N LEU A 102 -3.64 -10.45 0.57
CA LEU A 102 -2.21 -10.67 0.36
C LEU A 102 -1.74 -11.94 1.09
N ALA A 103 -2.15 -12.15 2.34
CA ALA A 103 -1.84 -13.36 3.08
C ALA A 103 -2.42 -14.62 2.43
N ALA A 104 -3.68 -14.56 1.94
CA ALA A 104 -4.29 -15.66 1.20
C ALA A 104 -3.57 -15.96 -0.13
N SER A 105 -3.18 -14.92 -0.88
CA SER A 105 -2.42 -15.09 -2.12
C SER A 105 -1.02 -15.66 -1.88
N GLY A 106 -0.33 -15.21 -0.82
CA GLY A 106 0.96 -15.75 -0.41
C GLY A 106 0.87 -17.20 0.05
N TRP A 107 -0.16 -17.55 0.83
CA TRP A 107 -0.41 -18.93 1.26
C TRP A 107 -0.75 -19.86 0.09
N PHE A 108 -1.61 -19.40 -0.84
CA PHE A 108 -1.99 -20.17 -2.03
C PHE A 108 -0.79 -20.35 -2.99
N GLY A 109 0.02 -19.31 -3.19
CA GLY A 109 1.25 -19.40 -3.98
C GLY A 109 2.28 -20.34 -3.35
N TRP A 110 2.42 -20.31 -2.02
CA TRP A 110 3.33 -21.20 -1.29
C TRP A 110 2.88 -22.66 -1.35
N ASP A 111 1.59 -22.97 -1.16
CA ASP A 111 1.03 -24.32 -1.32
C ASP A 111 1.20 -24.84 -2.75
N TYR A 112 0.92 -24.00 -3.74
CA TYR A 112 1.10 -24.34 -5.14
C TYR A 112 2.57 -24.66 -5.43
N TRP A 113 3.50 -23.80 -5.03
CA TRP A 113 4.93 -24.01 -5.21
C TRP A 113 5.44 -25.28 -4.51
N GLN A 114 4.90 -25.62 -3.35
CA GLN A 114 5.28 -26.81 -2.61
C GLN A 114 4.91 -28.10 -3.37
N LYS A 115 3.77 -28.12 -4.07
CA LYS A 115 3.38 -29.22 -4.98
C LYS A 115 4.32 -29.32 -6.19
N TYR A 116 4.75 -28.19 -6.76
CA TYR A 116 5.76 -28.17 -7.83
C TYR A 116 7.10 -28.75 -7.37
N GLN A 117 7.55 -28.39 -6.16
CA GLN A 117 8.78 -28.93 -5.59
C GLN A 117 8.71 -30.45 -5.40
N GLN A 118 7.56 -30.98 -4.97
CA GLN A 118 7.39 -32.43 -4.83
C GLN A 118 7.44 -33.13 -6.18
N GLN A 119 6.79 -32.58 -7.22
CA GLN A 119 6.87 -33.15 -8.57
C GLN A 119 8.28 -33.04 -9.16
N ALA A 120 8.98 -31.93 -8.94
CA ALA A 120 10.35 -31.75 -9.41
C ALA A 120 11.32 -32.70 -8.69
N LYS A 121 11.16 -32.88 -7.38
CA LYS A 121 11.94 -33.87 -6.61
C LYS A 121 11.56 -35.29 -6.97
N ALA A 122 10.29 -35.59 -7.25
CA ALA A 122 9.86 -36.91 -7.70
C ALA A 122 10.34 -37.21 -9.12
N ALA A 123 10.34 -36.24 -10.03
CA ALA A 123 10.91 -36.37 -11.37
C ALA A 123 12.44 -36.48 -11.32
N ALA A 124 13.11 -35.82 -10.36
CA ALA A 124 14.55 -35.97 -10.12
C ALA A 124 14.90 -37.25 -9.35
N ALA A 125 13.96 -37.79 -8.56
CA ALA A 125 14.12 -39.03 -7.79
C ALA A 125 13.56 -40.25 -8.51
N MET A 126 12.93 -40.09 -9.67
CA MET A 126 12.73 -41.16 -10.62
C MET A 126 14.13 -41.56 -11.10
N PRO A 127 14.66 -42.74 -10.71
CA PRO A 127 15.83 -43.26 -11.39
C PRO A 127 15.48 -43.39 -12.87
N PRO A 128 16.44 -43.28 -13.80
CA PRO A 128 16.21 -43.56 -15.22
C PRO A 128 15.93 -45.05 -15.40
N GLU A 129 14.75 -45.49 -14.97
CA GLU A 129 14.23 -46.83 -15.16
C GLU A 129 13.88 -46.97 -16.63
N THR A 130 14.71 -47.77 -17.29
CA THR A 130 14.34 -48.82 -18.26
C THR A 130 15.38 -48.98 -19.37
N MET A 131 16.30 -48.02 -19.54
CA MET A 131 17.29 -48.10 -20.62
C MET A 131 18.70 -48.45 -20.14
N VAL A 132 19.06 -48.24 -18.88
CA VAL A 132 20.44 -48.49 -18.40
C VAL A 132 20.62 -49.93 -17.92
N GLU A 133 19.63 -50.51 -17.25
CA GLU A 133 19.74 -51.87 -16.72
C GLU A 133 19.66 -52.93 -17.82
N GLU A 134 18.70 -52.82 -18.75
CA GLU A 134 18.61 -53.72 -19.90
C GLU A 134 19.83 -53.62 -20.82
N VAL A 135 20.33 -52.40 -21.07
CA VAL A 135 21.54 -52.19 -21.88
C VAL A 135 22.78 -52.71 -21.15
N SER A 136 22.91 -52.52 -19.84
CA SER A 136 24.05 -53.05 -19.07
C SER A 136 24.05 -54.58 -19.01
N ALA A 137 22.87 -55.21 -18.87
CA ALA A 137 22.72 -56.66 -18.91
C ALA A 137 23.09 -57.21 -20.29
N LYS A 138 22.64 -56.55 -21.36
CA LYS A 138 22.97 -56.92 -22.74
C LYS A 138 24.47 -56.74 -23.04
N MET A 139 25.06 -55.62 -22.63
CA MET A 139 26.49 -55.35 -22.77
C MET A 139 27.36 -56.35 -21.99
N ASN A 140 26.93 -56.75 -20.80
CA ASN A 140 27.66 -57.73 -19.99
C ASN A 140 27.55 -59.14 -20.57
N ALA A 141 26.38 -59.51 -21.12
CA ALA A 141 26.20 -60.77 -21.84
C ALA A 141 27.08 -60.83 -23.11
N GLU A 142 27.11 -59.75 -23.89
CA GLU A 142 27.97 -59.62 -25.07
C GLU A 142 29.46 -59.65 -24.70
N ARG A 143 29.86 -58.97 -23.62
CA ARG A 143 31.24 -58.99 -23.10
C ARG A 143 31.66 -60.40 -22.66
N LYS A 144 30.76 -61.16 -22.01
CA LYS A 144 31.03 -62.54 -21.61
C LYS A 144 31.19 -63.47 -22.82
N ALA A 145 30.31 -63.34 -23.83
CA ALA A 145 30.43 -64.10 -25.08
C ALA A 145 31.74 -63.79 -25.83
N TRP A 146 32.17 -62.52 -25.82
CA TRP A 146 33.46 -62.14 -26.39
C TRP A 146 34.65 -62.76 -25.61
N LEU A 147 34.61 -62.73 -24.28
CA LEU A 147 35.65 -63.35 -23.45
C LEU A 147 35.75 -64.86 -23.68
N ASP A 148 34.61 -65.55 -23.79
CA ASP A 148 34.57 -66.97 -24.12
C ASP A 148 35.16 -67.22 -25.51
N ALA A 149 34.82 -66.39 -26.50
CA ALA A 149 35.36 -66.49 -27.87
C ALA A 149 36.88 -66.19 -27.94
N VAL A 150 37.39 -65.30 -27.10
CA VAL A 150 38.83 -64.97 -27.02
C VAL A 150 39.61 -66.07 -26.30
N ASN A 151 39.08 -66.57 -25.19
CA ASN A 151 39.69 -67.70 -24.50
C ASN A 151 39.60 -69.00 -25.31
N SER A 152 38.58 -69.16 -26.17
CA SER A 152 38.55 -70.24 -27.16
C SER A 152 39.46 -69.98 -28.37
N ARG A 153 39.80 -68.72 -28.68
CA ARG A 153 40.80 -68.37 -29.71
C ARG A 153 42.24 -68.63 -29.30
N GLY A 154 42.50 -68.92 -28.02
CA GLY A 154 43.71 -69.64 -27.62
C GLY A 154 43.81 -71.07 -28.20
N ARG A 155 42.76 -71.56 -28.89
CA ARG A 155 42.75 -72.88 -29.53
C ARG A 155 42.68 -72.89 -31.07
N THR A 156 42.41 -71.81 -31.81
CA THR A 156 42.40 -71.87 -33.29
C THR A 156 42.67 -70.53 -34.00
N ASN A 157 43.72 -70.50 -34.85
CA ASN A 157 44.08 -69.46 -35.82
C ASN A 157 42.98 -69.17 -36.88
N ALA A 158 42.62 -67.89 -37.17
CA ALA A 158 42.27 -67.36 -38.53
C ALA A 158 41.60 -65.94 -38.61
N LYS A 159 42.32 -64.97 -39.22
CA LYS A 159 42.00 -63.98 -40.31
C LYS A 159 40.74 -63.03 -40.39
N HIS A 160 41.02 -61.71 -40.62
CA HIS A 160 40.30 -60.58 -41.32
C HIS A 160 39.17 -59.76 -40.62
N LYS A 161 38.78 -58.49 -40.93
CA LYS A 161 39.29 -57.12 -41.35
C LYS A 161 38.04 -56.15 -41.31
N SER A 162 38.09 -54.86 -40.88
CA SER A 162 36.90 -53.96 -40.64
C SER A 162 37.00 -52.52 -41.22
N THR A 163 35.87 -51.79 -41.48
CA THR A 163 35.78 -50.33 -41.82
C THR A 163 34.38 -49.69 -41.53
N ASN A 164 34.27 -48.38 -41.20
CA ASN A 164 33.15 -47.65 -40.52
C ASN A 164 32.88 -46.18 -41.05
N THR A 165 31.71 -45.51 -40.83
CA THR A 165 31.41 -44.02 -41.06
C THR A 165 30.10 -43.44 -40.39
N GLN A 166 30.03 -42.12 -40.04
CA GLN A 166 29.02 -41.28 -39.27
C GLN A 166 28.32 -40.10 -40.04
N LYS A 167 27.25 -39.41 -39.51
CA LYS A 167 26.76 -38.00 -39.84
C LYS A 167 25.73 -37.31 -38.85
N SER A 168 25.55 -35.96 -38.90
CA SER A 168 24.81 -34.94 -38.05
C SER A 168 23.80 -33.97 -38.80
N ASP A 169 22.98 -33.12 -38.09
CA ASP A 169 21.94 -32.16 -38.61
C ASP A 169 21.67 -30.83 -37.77
N HIS A 170 21.01 -29.78 -38.36
CA HIS A 170 20.59 -28.45 -37.77
C HIS A 170 19.31 -27.81 -38.43
N SER A 171 18.51 -26.94 -37.75
CA SER A 171 17.52 -25.95 -38.31
C SER A 171 16.97 -24.90 -37.30
N THR A 172 16.58 -23.65 -37.72
CA THR A 172 15.51 -22.70 -37.17
C THR A 172 15.37 -21.34 -37.95
N VAL A 173 14.27 -20.56 -37.74
CA VAL A 173 13.41 -19.70 -38.63
C VAL A 173 13.29 -18.16 -38.28
N SER A 174 13.14 -17.30 -39.32
CA SER A 174 12.43 -15.99 -39.65
C SER A 174 11.82 -14.93 -38.65
N SER A 175 11.90 -13.60 -39.00
CA SER A 175 11.04 -12.45 -38.55
C SER A 175 11.00 -11.22 -39.53
N THR A 176 9.92 -10.40 -39.57
CA THR A 176 9.61 -9.33 -40.59
C THR A 176 9.33 -7.92 -40.00
N SER A 177 9.74 -6.88 -40.77
CA SER A 177 9.43 -5.42 -40.85
C SER A 177 9.87 -4.45 -39.74
N LYS A 178 10.87 -3.62 -40.07
CA LYS A 178 11.53 -2.59 -39.25
C LYS A 178 11.43 -1.24 -39.98
N SER A 179 10.62 -0.31 -39.50
CA SER A 179 10.68 1.11 -39.92
C SER A 179 11.82 1.82 -39.18
N GLU A 180 12.63 2.59 -39.92
CA GLU A 180 13.85 3.25 -39.43
C GLU A 180 13.52 4.65 -38.88
N PHE A 181 13.09 4.73 -37.62
CA PHE A 181 12.89 6.00 -36.92
C PHE A 181 14.22 6.50 -36.31
N LYS A 182 14.41 7.83 -36.24
CA LYS A 182 15.62 8.46 -35.69
C LYS A 182 15.25 9.55 -34.70
N CYS A 183 16.02 9.65 -33.61
CA CYS A 183 15.84 10.70 -32.63
C CYS A 183 16.25 12.04 -33.22
N ASP A 184 15.27 12.90 -33.48
CA ASP A 184 15.44 14.23 -34.10
C ASP A 184 15.14 15.38 -33.12
N GLY A 185 14.97 15.07 -31.84
CA GLY A 185 14.75 16.05 -30.78
C GLY A 185 13.28 16.42 -30.53
N ARG A 186 12.34 15.76 -31.21
CA ARG A 186 10.90 15.90 -30.90
C ARG A 186 10.56 15.30 -29.54
N GLN A 187 9.67 15.97 -28.81
CA GLN A 187 9.35 15.62 -27.42
C GLN A 187 7.86 15.42 -27.16
N TYR A 188 6.97 15.92 -28.02
CA TYR A 188 5.52 15.95 -27.78
C TYR A 188 4.73 15.23 -28.88
N CYS A 189 3.55 14.72 -28.52
CA CYS A 189 2.64 13.97 -29.39
C CYS A 189 2.16 14.69 -30.65
N SER A 190 2.01 16.02 -30.55
CA SER A 190 1.65 16.86 -31.69
C SER A 190 2.68 16.81 -32.82
N GLN A 191 3.92 16.38 -32.52
CA GLN A 191 5.03 16.33 -33.46
C GLN A 191 5.21 14.94 -34.10
N MET A 192 4.44 13.93 -33.68
CA MET A 192 4.53 12.56 -34.22
C MET A 192 3.59 12.37 -35.41
N THR A 193 4.05 11.59 -36.39
CA THR A 193 3.29 11.27 -37.61
C THR A 193 2.55 9.93 -37.51
N SER A 194 2.95 9.08 -36.56
CA SER A 194 2.28 7.81 -36.27
C SER A 194 2.47 7.38 -34.81
N LEU A 195 1.56 6.54 -34.31
CA LEU A 195 1.67 5.97 -32.96
C LEU A 195 2.90 5.06 -32.82
N SER A 196 3.26 4.29 -33.85
CA SER A 196 4.45 3.41 -33.85
C SER A 196 5.76 4.19 -33.83
N GLU A 197 5.80 5.39 -34.41
CA GLU A 197 6.90 6.33 -34.27
C GLU A 197 6.97 6.87 -32.83
N ALA A 198 5.83 7.26 -32.24
CA ALA A 198 5.79 7.73 -30.85
C ALA A 198 6.29 6.65 -29.87
N GLU A 199 5.91 5.39 -30.07
CA GLU A 199 6.40 4.26 -29.26
C GLU A 199 7.91 4.06 -29.39
N PHE A 200 8.45 4.24 -30.59
CA PHE A 200 9.89 4.19 -30.82
C PHE A 200 10.60 5.31 -30.05
N PHE A 201 10.05 6.53 -30.05
CA PHE A 201 10.67 7.66 -29.37
C PHE A 201 10.72 7.48 -27.85
N VAL A 202 9.64 6.98 -27.22
CA VAL A 202 9.64 6.65 -25.78
C VAL A 202 10.69 5.59 -25.43
N LYS A 203 10.88 4.59 -26.29
CA LYS A 203 11.80 3.47 -26.04
C LYS A 203 13.26 3.79 -26.33
N PHE A 204 13.54 4.64 -27.32
CA PHE A 204 14.88 4.77 -27.89
C PHE A 204 15.45 6.19 -27.89
N CYS A 205 14.66 7.23 -27.56
CA CYS A 205 15.11 8.62 -27.60
C CYS A 205 15.14 9.29 -26.22
N PRO A 206 16.18 10.07 -25.90
CA PRO A 206 16.26 10.80 -24.64
C PRO A 206 15.36 12.06 -24.65
N ASN A 207 14.87 12.44 -23.47
CA ASN A 207 14.09 13.68 -23.22
C ASN A 207 12.69 13.72 -23.86
N THR A 208 12.00 12.58 -24.02
CA THR A 208 10.60 12.56 -24.47
C THR A 208 9.63 13.00 -23.37
N LYS A 209 8.59 13.75 -23.73
CA LYS A 209 7.53 14.24 -22.84
C LYS A 209 6.12 13.84 -23.32
N MET A 210 6.05 12.75 -24.07
CA MET A 210 4.84 12.22 -24.71
C MET A 210 4.17 11.11 -23.91
N ASP A 211 4.90 10.53 -22.96
CA ASP A 211 4.44 9.53 -22.00
C ASP A 211 4.46 10.23 -20.63
N GLY A 212 3.27 10.59 -20.15
CA GLY A 212 3.11 11.45 -18.97
C GLY A 212 3.23 10.67 -17.66
N ASP A 213 2.71 9.45 -17.66
CA ASP A 213 2.65 8.52 -16.54
C ASP A 213 3.71 7.41 -16.60
N HIS A 214 4.52 7.39 -17.67
CA HIS A 214 5.70 6.54 -17.87
C HIS A 214 5.37 5.05 -17.93
N ASP A 215 4.21 4.71 -18.48
CA ASP A 215 3.73 3.34 -18.62
C ASP A 215 4.15 2.68 -19.96
N GLY A 216 4.81 3.45 -20.84
CA GLY A 216 5.26 3.02 -22.15
C GLY A 216 4.24 3.25 -23.28
N ILE A 217 3.07 3.83 -22.97
CA ILE A 217 2.02 4.19 -23.93
C ILE A 217 2.10 5.70 -24.21
N PRO A 218 2.61 6.12 -25.38
CA PRO A 218 2.68 7.53 -25.71
C PRO A 218 1.31 8.09 -26.10
N CYS A 219 1.11 9.37 -25.84
CA CYS A 219 0.04 10.17 -26.45
C CYS A 219 -1.38 9.83 -26.02
N GLU A 220 -1.55 9.34 -24.80
CA GLU A 220 -2.86 8.98 -24.29
C GLU A 220 -3.87 10.14 -24.26
N ASN A 221 -3.37 11.36 -24.06
CA ASN A 221 -4.20 12.57 -24.01
C ASN A 221 -4.47 13.19 -25.40
N ASP A 222 -4.06 12.56 -26.50
CA ASP A 222 -4.27 13.05 -27.86
C ASP A 222 -5.34 12.19 -28.58
N SER A 223 -6.51 12.79 -28.82
CA SER A 223 -7.67 12.13 -29.43
C SER A 223 -7.47 11.70 -30.89
N ARG A 224 -6.30 11.95 -31.50
CA ARG A 224 -5.96 11.44 -32.84
C ARG A 224 -5.59 9.95 -32.84
N TRP A 225 -5.27 9.39 -31.68
CA TRP A 225 -4.72 8.04 -31.54
C TRP A 225 -5.59 7.09 -30.67
N HIS A 226 -6.79 7.56 -30.30
CA HIS A 226 -7.83 6.86 -29.54
C HIS A 226 -9.17 6.92 -30.28
#